data_AF-A0A3C0I335-F1
#
_entry.id   AF-A0A3C0I335-F1
#
_cell.length_a   1.000
_cell.length_b   1.000
_cell.length_c   1.000
_cell.angle_alpha   90.00
_cell.angle_beta   90.00
_cell.angle_gamma   90.00
#
_symmetry.space_group_name_H-M   'P 1'
#
loop_
_entity.id
_entity.type
_entity.pdbx_description
1 polymer ?
#
loop_
_entity_poly.entity_id
_entity_poly.type
_entity_poly.pdbx_seq_one_letter_code
_entity_poly.pdbx_strand_id
1 'polypeptide(L)' 'GVLADAASTALSVAGLPDWHRIARKMGIKYVMLVDEAGTVYMNPAMAARIQFPGEKRPKIVVSEPL' A
#
# COMPACT_ATOMS: atom_id res chain seq x y z
N GLY A 1 10.86 -12.36 -3.31
CA GLY A 1 12.15 -11.96 -2.73
C GLY A 1 12.49 -10.56 -3.19
N VAL A 2 13.09 -10.41 -4.37
CA VAL A 2 13.71 -9.14 -4.81
C VAL A 2 12.71 -8.01 -5.15
N LEU A 3 11.60 -8.31 -5.83
CA LEU A 3 10.60 -7.29 -6.23
C LEU A 3 9.83 -6.71 -5.04
N ALA A 4 9.52 -7.54 -4.04
CA ALA A 4 8.81 -7.11 -2.84
C ALA A 4 9.71 -6.21 -1.96
N ASP A 5 11.00 -6.55 -1.86
CA ASP A 5 12.00 -5.78 -1.11
C ASP A 5 12.23 -4.40 -1.76
N ALA A 6 12.47 -4.38 -3.08
CA ALA A 6 12.65 -3.14 -3.85
C ALA A 6 11.39 -2.26 -3.86
N ALA A 7 10.20 -2.86 -3.89
CA ALA A 7 8.94 -2.14 -3.74
C ALA A 7 8.80 -1.53 -2.34
N SER A 8 9.16 -2.26 -1.29
CA SER A 8 9.12 -1.73 0.08
C SER A 8 10.02 -0.51 0.22
N THR A 9 11.27 -0.58 -0.26
CA THR A 9 12.18 0.58 -0.24
C THR A 9 11.66 1.73 -1.09
N ALA A 10 11.21 1.47 -2.32
CA ALA A 10 10.73 2.51 -3.23
C ALA A 10 9.48 3.22 -2.68
N LEU A 11 8.56 2.48 -2.05
CA LEU A 11 7.34 3.03 -1.46
C LEU A 11 7.65 3.81 -0.17
N SER A 12 8.60 3.35 0.64
CA SER A 12 9.08 4.11 1.81
C SER A 12 9.74 5.42 1.41
N VAL A 13 10.52 5.44 0.33
CA VAL A 13 11.19 6.67 -0.18
C VAL A 13 10.19 7.62 -0.84
N ALA A 14 9.19 7.10 -1.56
CA ALA A 14 8.18 7.91 -2.23
C ALA A 14 7.18 8.57 -1.27
N GLY A 15 6.96 7.94 -0.12
CA GLY A 15 5.99 8.37 0.86
C GLY A 15 4.54 8.40 0.32
N LEU A 16 3.67 9.01 1.12
CA LEU A 16 2.24 9.17 0.81
C LEU A 16 1.86 9.87 -0.51
N PRO A 17 2.61 10.85 -1.03
CA PRO A 17 2.18 11.55 -2.24
C PRO A 17 2.40 10.75 -3.53
N ASP A 18 3.40 9.86 -3.58
CA ASP A 18 3.86 9.27 -4.85
C ASP A 18 3.77 7.74 -4.95
N TRP A 19 3.45 7.05 -3.83
CA TRP A 19 3.42 5.59 -3.78
C TRP A 19 2.52 4.96 -4.85
N HIS A 20 1.35 5.54 -5.14
CA HIS A 20 0.40 5.02 -6.14
C HIS A 20 0.98 5.08 -7.56
N ARG A 21 1.55 6.22 -7.92
CA ARG A 21 2.18 6.44 -9.23
C ARG A 21 3.35 5.49 -9.45
N ILE A 22 4.16 5.27 -8.42
CA ILE A 22 5.32 4.38 -8.50
C ILE A 22 4.88 2.91 -8.56
N ALA A 23 3.90 2.50 -7.74
CA ALA A 23 3.38 1.14 -7.79
C ALA A 23 2.81 0.79 -9.17
N ARG A 24 2.11 1.73 -9.81
CA ARG A 24 1.64 1.58 -11.20
C ARG A 24 2.80 1.42 -12.18
N LYS A 25 3.83 2.27 -12.10
CA LYS A 25 5.03 2.17 -12.96
C LYS A 25 5.80 0.87 -12.78
N MET A 26 5.79 0.31 -11.57
CA MET A 26 6.44 -0.96 -11.24
C MET A 26 5.59 -2.19 -11.63
N GLY A 27 4.37 -2.01 -12.14
CA GLY A 27 3.47 -3.12 -12.47
C GLY A 27 3.05 -3.94 -11.25
N ILE A 28 3.04 -3.33 -10.06
CA ILE A 28 2.69 -4.02 -8.81
C ILE A 28 1.18 -4.26 -8.81
N LYS A 29 0.76 -5.50 -8.59
CA LYS A 29 -0.66 -5.86 -8.53
C LYS A 29 -1.32 -5.52 -7.19
N TYR A 30 -0.57 -5.68 -6.10
CA TYR A 30 -1.07 -5.49 -4.74
C TYR A 30 -0.10 -4.62 -3.96
N VAL A 31 -0.59 -3.52 -3.42
CA VAL A 31 0.23 -2.56 -2.68
C VAL A 31 -0.52 -2.11 -1.43
N MET A 32 0.23 -1.99 -0.34
CA MET A 32 -0.23 -1.45 0.94
C MET A 32 0.92 -0.65 1.56
N LEU A 33 0.59 0.50 2.13
CA LEU A 33 1.50 1.38 2.86
C LEU A 33 0.86 1.73 4.21
N VAL A 34 1.65 1.87 5.27
CA VAL A 34 1.19 2.36 6.57
C VAL A 34 1.96 3.64 6.88
N ASP A 35 1.26 4.72 7.22
CA ASP A 35 1.90 5.98 7.63
C ASP A 35 2.23 6.00 9.13
N GLU A 36 2.96 7.04 9.56
CA GLU A 36 3.37 7.23 10.97
C GLU A 36 2.19 7.38 11.92
N ALA A 37 1.02 7.80 11.43
CA ALA A 37 -0.21 7.90 12.21
C ALA A 37 -0.98 6.57 12.30
N GLY A 38 -0.48 5.50 11.68
CA GLY A 38 -1.12 4.18 11.61
C GLY A 38 -2.26 4.10 10.58
N THR A 39 -2.35 5.05 9.64
CA THR A 39 -3.29 4.98 8.53
C THR A 39 -2.75 4.03 7.47
N VAL A 40 -3.60 3.11 7.01
CA VAL A 40 -3.27 2.13 5.98
C VAL A 40 -3.81 2.58 4.63
N TYR A 41 -2.92 2.72 3.66
CA TYR A 41 -3.23 3.06 2.27
C TYR A 41 -3.05 1.83 1.41
N MET A 42 -4.00 1.53 0.53
CA MET A 42 -3.91 0.36 -0.32
C MET A 42 -4.68 0.53 -1.62
N ASN A 43 -4.33 -0.26 -2.65
CA ASN A 43 -5.13 -0.31 -3.87
C ASN A 43 -6.34 -1.24 -3.71
N PRO A 44 -7.38 -1.12 -4.56
CA PRO A 44 -8.60 -1.93 -4.43
C PRO A 44 -8.34 -3.44 -4.50
N ALA A 45 -7.36 -3.87 -5.29
CA ALA A 45 -7.00 -5.28 -5.42
C ALA A 45 -6.41 -5.86 -4.11
N MET A 46 -5.70 -5.03 -3.33
CA MET A 46 -5.20 -5.41 -2.00
C MET A 46 -6.32 -5.38 -0.96
N ALA A 47 -7.22 -4.38 -1.02
CA ALA A 47 -8.36 -4.27 -0.12
C ALA A 47 -9.29 -5.49 -0.18
N ALA A 48 -9.46 -6.10 -1.36
CA ALA A 48 -10.26 -7.31 -1.53
C ALA A 48 -9.63 -8.57 -0.91
N ARG A 49 -8.35 -8.53 -0.53
CA ARG A 49 -7.59 -9.69 -0.02
C ARG A 49 -7.24 -9.59 1.46
N ILE A 50 -7.08 -8.38 1.98
CA ILE A 50 -6.72 -8.14 3.37
C ILE A 50 -7.93 -8.37 4.28
N GLN A 51 -7.70 -9.08 5.37
CA GLN A 51 -8.58 -9.09 6.53
C GLN A 51 -7.78 -8.54 7.71
N PHE A 52 -8.39 -7.63 8.48
CA PHE A 52 -7.78 -7.09 9.70
C PHE A 52 -8.31 -7.88 10.90
N PRO A 53 -7.52 -8.82 11.48
CA PRO A 53 -7.92 -9.53 12.69
C PRO A 53 -7.80 -8.58 13.89
N GLY A 54 -8.93 -8.24 14.52
CA GLY A 54 -8.99 -7.46 15.75
C GLY A 54 -10.19 -6.52 15.85
N GLU A 55 -10.51 -6.07 17.08
CA GLU A 55 -11.58 -5.09 17.32
C GLU A 55 -11.19 -3.68 16.85
N LYS A 56 -9.92 -3.31 16.97
CA LYS A 56 -9.42 -2.00 16.53
C LYS A 56 -9.05 -2.04 15.06
N ARG A 57 -9.87 -1.38 14.23
CA ARG A 57 -9.60 -1.19 12.82
C ARG A 57 -8.70 0.04 12.62
N PRO A 58 -7.59 -0.08 11.88
CA PRO A 58 -6.83 1.09 11.48
C PRO A 58 -7.68 1.97 10.56
N LYS A 59 -7.30 3.24 10.42
CA LYS A 59 -7.88 4.11 9.39
C LYS A 59 -7.44 3.58 8.03
N ILE A 60 -8.38 3.30 7.13
CA ILE A 60 -8.07 2.74 5.81
C ILE A 60 -8.41 3.77 4.73
N VAL A 61 -7.48 3.97 3.81
CA VAL A 61 -7.65 4.80 2.61
C VAL A 61 -7.41 3.92 1.39
N VAL A 62 -8.44 3.79 0.55
CA VAL A 62 -8.34 3.03 -0.71
C VAL A 62 -8.11 4.01 -1.85
N SER A 63 -7.04 3.80 -2.60
CA SER A 63 -6.72 4.60 -3.79
C SER A 63 -7.50 4.11 -5.03
N GLU A 64 -7.33 4.81 -6.14
CA GLU A 64 -7.78 4.32 -7.44
C GLU A 64 -7.06 3.01 -7.83
N PRO A 65 -7.63 2.20 -8.75
CA PRO A 65 -6.91 1.07 -9.33
C PRO A 65 -5.52 1.48 -9.88
N LEU A 66 -4.55 0.57 -9.76
CA LEU A 66 -3.20 0.76 -10.31
C LEU A 66 -3.18 0.53 -11.82
#